data_AF-A0A269YHH9-F1
#
_entry.id   AF-A0A269YHH9-F1
#
_cell.length_a   1.000
_cell.length_b   1.000
_cell.length_c   1.000
_cell.angle_alpha   90.00
_cell.angle_beta   90.00
_cell.angle_gamma   90.00
#
_symmetry.space_group_name_H-M   'P 1'
#
loop_
_entity.id
_entity.type
_entity.pdbx_description
1 polymer ?
#
loop_
_entity_poly.entity_id
_entity_poly.type
_entity_poly.pdbx_seq_one_letter_code
_entity_poly.pdbx_strand_id
1 'polypeptide(L)'
;MELTIKELADELSVSKTAIRKHMDDKFRDTYTIKKGNKILIKDEGVEVLKGQFKNSVEDAEKQPTKTSTQLPVKGNDQQTALLAEQLEDQRKQIDAKDKQIAELHQLLDQSQRLQLDVQNKLKQLESKNTSSIKQTIPESVSEEAPQGDKIPDSYQPSNARFQEAGKKKHWWQFGR
;
A
#
# COMPACT_ATOMS: atom_id res chain seq x y z
N MET A 1 0.48 -38.65 23.76
CA MET A 1 1.37 -38.49 22.59
C MET A 1 2.36 -37.37 22.91
N GLU A 2 3.43 -37.22 22.13
CA GLU A 2 4.39 -36.13 22.30
C GLU A 2 4.57 -35.48 20.93
N LEU A 3 4.25 -34.20 20.81
CA LEU A 3 4.38 -33.45 19.55
C LEU A 3 5.57 -32.50 19.62
N THR A 4 6.28 -32.37 18.52
CA THR A 4 7.33 -31.36 18.41
C THR A 4 6.73 -29.98 18.12
N ILE A 5 7.46 -28.91 18.47
CA ILE A 5 7.07 -27.53 18.11
C ILE A 5 6.81 -27.39 16.61
N LYS A 6 7.49 -28.17 15.76
CA LYS A 6 7.29 -28.14 14.31
C LYS A 6 5.93 -28.75 13.94
N GLU A 7 5.62 -29.94 14.40
CA GLU A 7 4.34 -30.60 14.11
C GLU A 7 3.16 -29.79 14.66
N LEU A 8 3.32 -29.23 15.86
CA LEU A 8 2.29 -28.37 16.45
C LEU A 8 2.08 -27.06 15.67
N ALA A 9 3.15 -26.49 15.11
CA ALA A 9 3.07 -25.32 14.23
C ALA A 9 2.31 -25.63 12.94
N ASP A 10 2.62 -26.78 12.34
CA ASP A 10 2.00 -27.24 11.10
C ASP A 10 0.50 -27.57 11.34
N GLU A 11 0.13 -28.18 12.48
CA GLU A 11 -1.28 -28.43 12.86
C GLU A 11 -2.09 -27.14 13.08
N LEU A 12 -1.49 -26.16 13.75
CA LEU A 12 -2.16 -24.91 14.13
C LEU A 12 -2.08 -23.83 13.05
N SER A 13 -1.38 -24.08 11.94
CA SER A 13 -1.10 -23.10 10.89
C SER A 13 -0.46 -21.81 11.44
N VAL A 14 0.37 -21.93 12.47
CA VAL A 14 1.09 -20.81 13.11
C VAL A 14 2.59 -20.98 12.98
N SER A 15 3.35 -19.89 13.08
CA SER A 15 4.81 -19.99 13.02
C SER A 15 5.40 -20.66 14.28
N LYS A 16 6.54 -21.35 14.12
CA LYS A 16 7.31 -21.91 15.26
C LYS A 16 7.67 -20.85 16.31
N THR A 17 7.86 -19.61 15.86
CA THR A 17 8.14 -18.46 16.72
C THR A 17 6.90 -18.06 17.52
N ALA A 18 5.71 -18.09 16.93
CA ALA A 18 4.46 -17.81 17.62
C ALA A 18 4.22 -18.82 18.76
N ILE A 19 4.41 -20.11 18.50
CA ILE A 19 4.33 -21.13 19.57
C ILE A 19 5.32 -20.82 20.70
N ARG A 20 6.58 -20.50 20.37
CA ARG A 20 7.59 -20.15 21.38
C ARG A 20 7.23 -18.92 22.22
N LYS A 21 6.48 -17.97 21.66
CA LYS A 21 6.01 -16.76 22.35
C LYS A 21 4.90 -17.08 23.37
N HIS A 22 4.05 -18.05 23.06
CA HIS A 22 2.96 -18.52 23.94
C HIS A 22 3.42 -19.56 24.98
N MET A 23 4.66 -20.04 24.88
CA MET A 23 5.29 -20.86 25.90
C MET A 23 5.94 -19.95 26.95
N ASP A 24 5.27 -19.72 28.08
CA ASP A 24 5.86 -19.06 29.24
C ASP A 24 6.87 -19.96 29.96
N ASP A 25 7.72 -19.41 30.82
CA ASP A 25 8.73 -20.19 31.55
C ASP A 25 8.08 -21.27 32.45
N LYS A 26 6.96 -20.94 33.10
CA LYS A 26 6.14 -21.92 33.85
C LYS A 26 5.60 -23.04 32.95
N PHE A 27 5.22 -22.71 31.72
CA PHE A 27 4.73 -23.68 30.75
C PHE A 27 5.86 -24.59 30.26
N ARG A 28 7.06 -24.04 30.05
CA ARG A 28 8.26 -24.79 29.69
C ARG A 28 8.60 -25.83 30.76
N ASP A 29 8.54 -25.45 32.03
CA ASP A 29 8.89 -26.35 33.13
C ASP A 29 7.86 -27.48 33.32
N THR A 30 6.58 -27.22 33.01
CA THR A 30 5.48 -28.16 33.28
C THR A 30 5.24 -29.13 32.10
N TYR A 31 5.22 -28.59 30.88
CA TYR A 31 4.70 -29.30 29.70
C TYR A 31 5.75 -29.62 28.63
N THR A 32 7.01 -29.20 28.81
CA THR A 32 8.05 -29.46 27.81
C THR A 32 9.10 -30.45 28.30
N ILE A 33 9.52 -31.32 27.38
CA ILE A 33 10.59 -32.28 27.60
C ILE A 33 11.65 -32.01 26.54
N LYS A 34 12.88 -31.76 26.99
CA LYS A 34 14.03 -31.64 26.09
C LYS A 34 14.57 -33.03 25.79
N LYS A 35 14.42 -33.48 24.54
CA LYS A 35 15.11 -34.69 24.03
C LYS A 35 16.16 -34.25 23.00
N GLY A 36 17.40 -34.06 23.47
CA GLY A 36 18.51 -33.57 22.67
C GLY A 36 18.25 -32.16 22.12
N ASN A 37 18.38 -31.98 20.80
CA ASN A 37 18.16 -30.69 20.12
C ASN A 37 16.68 -30.36 19.85
N LYS A 38 15.74 -31.22 20.27
CA LYS A 38 14.30 -31.04 20.05
C LYS A 38 13.56 -30.84 21.36
N ILE A 39 12.56 -29.96 21.33
CA ILE A 39 11.62 -29.74 22.42
C ILE A 39 10.33 -30.46 22.05
N LEU A 40 9.92 -31.38 22.92
CA LEU A 40 8.68 -32.14 22.83
C LEU A 40 7.69 -31.54 23.83
N ILE A 41 6.43 -31.45 23.42
CA ILE A 41 5.33 -30.92 24.22
C ILE A 41 4.40 -32.08 24.54
N LYS A 42 4.04 -32.22 25.82
CA LYS A 42 3.04 -33.19 26.29
C LYS A 42 1.63 -32.79 25.79
N ASP A 43 0.73 -33.76 25.67
CA ASP A 43 -0.66 -33.51 25.23
C ASP A 43 -1.36 -32.38 26.00
N GLU A 44 -1.20 -32.33 27.33
CA GLU A 44 -1.77 -31.26 28.16
C GLU A 44 -1.30 -29.86 27.73
N GLY A 45 -0.03 -29.72 27.36
CA GLY A 45 0.51 -28.47 26.85
C GLY A 45 0.00 -28.14 25.45
N VAL A 46 -0.24 -29.17 24.62
CA VAL A 46 -0.82 -29.01 23.28
C VAL A 46 -2.24 -28.46 23.38
N GLU A 47 -3.06 -28.93 24.31
CA GLU A 47 -4.43 -28.44 24.52
C GLU A 47 -4.45 -26.98 24.99
N VAL A 48 -3.57 -26.61 25.92
CA VAL A 48 -3.42 -25.23 26.39
C VAL A 48 -3.04 -24.30 25.23
N LEU A 49 -2.05 -24.70 24.42
CA LEU A 49 -1.65 -23.92 23.24
C LEU A 49 -2.79 -23.84 22.22
N LYS A 50 -3.47 -24.96 21.91
CA LYS A 50 -4.64 -24.98 21.03
C LYS A 50 -5.73 -24.02 21.52
N GLY A 51 -5.99 -23.94 22.82
CA GLY A 51 -6.96 -22.99 23.40
C GLY A 51 -6.54 -21.53 23.24
N GLN A 52 -5.28 -21.19 23.49
CA GLN A 52 -4.77 -19.82 23.35
C GLN A 52 -4.82 -19.31 21.91
N PHE A 53 -4.50 -20.17 20.94
CA PHE A 53 -4.58 -19.82 19.53
C PHE A 53 -6.03 -19.74 19.03
N LYS A 54 -6.92 -20.63 19.48
CA LYS A 54 -8.35 -20.55 19.14
C LYS A 54 -8.99 -19.24 19.64
N ASN A 55 -8.71 -18.84 20.88
CA ASN A 55 -9.22 -17.58 21.42
C ASN A 55 -8.67 -16.36 20.66
N SER A 56 -7.41 -16.41 20.21
CA SER A 56 -6.81 -15.33 19.42
C SER A 56 -7.39 -15.23 17.99
N VAL A 57 -7.80 -16.36 17.39
CA VAL A 57 -8.47 -16.37 16.08
C VAL A 57 -9.92 -15.88 16.21
N GLU A 58 -10.61 -16.27 17.28
CA GLU A 58 -11.97 -15.78 17.56
C GLU A 58 -12.00 -14.25 17.80
N ASP A 59 -10.97 -13.67 18.42
CA ASP A 59 -10.82 -12.21 18.57
C ASP A 59 -10.42 -11.50 17.27
N ALA A 60 -9.79 -12.20 16.32
CA ALA A 60 -9.43 -11.66 15.01
C ALA A 60 -10.56 -11.74 13.96
N GLU A 61 -11.51 -12.67 14.12
CA GLU A 61 -12.60 -12.91 13.16
C GLU A 61 -14.00 -12.48 13.63
N LYS A 62 -14.17 -11.96 14.86
CA LYS A 62 -15.46 -11.48 15.38
C LYS A 62 -15.57 -9.97 15.54
N GLN A 63 -15.79 -9.29 14.42
CA GLN A 63 -17.02 -8.50 14.29
C GLN A 63 -17.99 -9.39 13.49
N PRO A 64 -19.23 -9.71 13.94
CA PRO A 64 -20.15 -8.86 14.71
C PRO A 64 -20.99 -9.58 15.81
N THR A 65 -21.88 -8.80 16.43
CA THR A 65 -23.06 -9.18 17.27
C THR A 65 -22.85 -9.69 18.71
N LYS A 66 -23.09 -8.77 19.66
CA LYS A 66 -23.94 -8.90 20.87
C LYS A 66 -24.13 -10.32 21.44
N THR A 67 -23.52 -10.61 22.60
CA THR A 67 -24.23 -11.26 23.71
C THR A 67 -23.60 -10.85 25.04
N SER A 68 -24.49 -10.47 25.94
CA SER A 68 -24.28 -10.11 27.34
C SER A 68 -23.33 -11.07 28.08
N THR A 69 -22.28 -10.52 28.69
CA THR A 69 -21.78 -11.00 29.98
C THR A 69 -21.42 -9.77 30.78
N GLN A 70 -22.34 -9.41 31.69
CA GLN A 70 -22.14 -8.33 32.65
C GLN A 70 -21.03 -8.75 33.62
N LEU A 71 -19.84 -8.20 33.43
CA LEU A 71 -18.87 -7.99 34.50
C LEU A 71 -18.82 -6.47 34.73
N PRO A 72 -18.84 -5.99 35.99
CA PRO A 72 -18.98 -4.56 36.26
C PRO A 72 -17.64 -3.87 35.98
N VAL A 73 -17.40 -3.46 34.74
CA VAL A 73 -16.21 -2.67 34.40
C VAL A 73 -16.48 -1.20 34.68
N LYS A 74 -16.50 -0.85 35.97
CA LYS A 74 -16.56 0.54 36.44
C LYS A 74 -15.27 1.35 36.15
N GLY A 75 -14.35 0.82 35.34
CA GLY A 75 -13.11 1.47 34.92
C GLY A 75 -13.01 1.75 33.42
N ASN A 76 -13.98 1.32 32.60
CA ASN A 76 -13.90 1.44 31.14
C ASN A 76 -14.69 2.61 30.56
N ASP A 77 -15.63 3.19 31.31
CA ASP A 77 -16.53 4.24 30.78
C ASP A 77 -15.78 5.52 30.37
N GLN A 78 -14.69 5.84 31.07
CA GLN A 78 -13.83 6.97 30.71
C GLN A 78 -12.96 6.67 29.48
N GLN A 79 -12.46 5.44 29.36
CA GLN A 79 -11.67 5.03 28.19
C GLN A 79 -12.54 4.95 26.94
N THR A 80 -13.76 4.44 27.06
CA THR A 80 -14.72 4.40 25.95
C THR A 80 -15.19 5.79 25.54
N ALA A 81 -15.38 6.71 26.49
CA ALA A 81 -15.68 8.11 26.20
C ALA A 81 -14.53 8.83 25.47
N LEU A 82 -13.29 8.68 25.93
CA LEU A 82 -12.11 9.26 25.27
C LEU A 82 -11.90 8.69 23.86
N LEU A 83 -12.12 7.37 23.69
CA LEU A 83 -12.06 6.74 22.37
C LEU A 83 -13.16 7.26 21.44
N ALA A 84 -14.38 7.49 21.95
CA ALA A 84 -15.48 8.05 21.17
C ALA A 84 -15.17 9.49 20.72
N GLU A 85 -14.65 10.33 21.61
CA GLU A 85 -14.21 11.69 21.28
C GLU A 85 -13.13 11.69 20.19
N GLN A 86 -12.13 10.81 20.32
CA GLN A 86 -11.08 10.67 19.31
C GLN A 86 -11.63 10.23 17.95
N LEU A 87 -12.62 9.34 17.92
CA LEU A 87 -13.28 8.93 16.67
C LEU A 87 -14.06 10.08 16.03
N GLU A 88 -14.72 10.92 16.82
CA GLU A 88 -15.41 12.10 16.31
C GLU A 88 -14.44 13.11 15.70
N ASP A 89 -13.31 13.36 16.34
CA ASP A 89 -12.30 14.29 15.83
C ASP A 89 -11.62 13.77 14.56
N GLN A 90 -11.32 12.47 14.51
CA GLN A 90 -10.84 11.83 13.29
C GLN A 90 -11.87 11.95 12.16
N ARG A 91 -13.16 11.74 12.45
CA ARG A 91 -14.22 11.88 11.45
C ARG A 91 -14.33 13.30 10.92
N LYS A 92 -14.31 14.31 11.79
CA LYS A 92 -14.28 15.73 11.38
C LYS A 92 -13.07 16.05 10.50
N GLN A 93 -11.90 15.48 10.83
CA GLN A 93 -10.69 15.67 10.03
C GLN A 93 -10.81 15.03 8.65
N ILE A 94 -11.41 13.84 8.56
CA ILE A 94 -11.70 13.18 7.28
C ILE A 94 -12.65 14.04 6.45
N ASP A 95 -13.77 14.49 7.03
CA ASP A 95 -14.74 15.34 6.34
C ASP A 95 -14.12 16.65 5.83
N ALA A 96 -13.19 17.25 6.58
CA ALA A 96 -12.46 18.44 6.15
C ALA A 96 -11.50 18.16 4.98
N LYS A 97 -10.78 17.03 5.02
CA LYS A 97 -9.89 16.61 3.93
C LYS A 97 -10.68 16.25 2.68
N ASP A 98 -11.82 15.58 2.82
CA ASP A 98 -12.68 15.24 1.69
C ASP A 98 -13.23 16.48 0.99
N LYS A 99 -13.60 17.53 1.74
CA LYS A 99 -13.97 18.83 1.16
C LYS A 99 -12.82 19.45 0.38
N GLN A 100 -11.61 19.46 0.94
CA GLN A 100 -10.43 19.98 0.26
C GLN A 100 -10.13 19.19 -1.04
N ILE A 101 -10.27 17.86 -1.00
CA ILE A 101 -10.11 17.00 -2.19
C ILE A 101 -11.15 17.36 -3.25
N ALA A 102 -12.42 17.59 -2.86
CA ALA A 102 -13.48 17.98 -3.79
C ALA A 102 -13.17 19.33 -4.46
N GLU A 103 -12.72 20.33 -3.69
CA GLU A 103 -12.31 21.64 -4.23
C GLU A 103 -11.13 21.53 -5.21
N LEU A 104 -10.11 20.74 -4.85
CA LEU A 104 -8.97 20.47 -5.73
C LEU A 104 -9.38 19.76 -7.02
N HIS A 105 -10.29 18.78 -6.93
CA HIS A 105 -10.85 18.11 -8.10
C HIS A 105 -11.59 19.10 -9.01
N GLN A 106 -12.44 19.96 -8.44
CA GLN A 106 -13.15 20.98 -9.21
C GLN A 106 -12.20 21.98 -9.90
N LEU A 107 -11.12 22.39 -9.22
CA LEU A 107 -10.13 23.29 -9.80
C LEU A 107 -9.35 22.60 -10.92
N LEU A 108 -8.97 21.34 -10.73
CA LEU A 108 -8.30 20.53 -11.73
C LEU A 108 -9.18 20.39 -12.99
N ASP A 109 -10.44 20.04 -12.83
CA ASP A 109 -11.39 19.91 -13.93
C ASP A 109 -11.56 21.23 -14.70
N GLN A 110 -11.63 22.36 -14.00
CA GLN A 110 -11.67 23.68 -14.62
C GLN A 110 -10.40 23.96 -15.43
N SER A 111 -9.23 23.65 -14.87
CA SER A 111 -7.96 23.84 -15.56
C SER A 111 -7.84 23.00 -16.84
N GLN A 112 -8.30 21.74 -16.80
CA GLN A 112 -8.31 20.85 -17.96
C GLN A 112 -9.25 21.36 -19.05
N ARG A 113 -10.45 21.81 -18.69
CA ARG A 113 -11.41 22.41 -19.63
C ARG A 113 -10.83 23.66 -20.30
N LEU A 114 -10.20 24.54 -19.53
CA LEU A 114 -9.55 25.74 -20.07
C LEU A 114 -8.40 25.40 -21.02
N GLN A 115 -7.56 24.42 -20.68
CA GLN A 115 -6.49 23.95 -21.57
C GLN A 115 -7.04 23.41 -22.88
N LEU A 116 -8.13 22.63 -22.83
CA LEU A 116 -8.80 22.13 -24.04
C LEU A 116 -9.40 23.27 -24.88
N ASP A 117 -10.05 24.26 -24.27
CA ASP A 117 -10.56 25.43 -24.99
C ASP A 117 -9.43 26.22 -25.68
N VAL A 118 -8.32 26.45 -24.98
CA VAL A 118 -7.13 27.10 -25.55
C VAL A 118 -6.57 26.30 -26.72
N GLN A 119 -6.38 24.98 -26.57
CA GLN A 119 -5.91 24.13 -27.67
C GLN A 119 -6.86 24.14 -28.87
N ASN A 120 -8.17 24.09 -28.64
CA ASN A 120 -9.16 24.14 -29.70
C ASN A 120 -9.14 25.48 -30.43
N LYS A 121 -9.00 26.60 -29.71
CA LYS A 121 -8.87 27.93 -30.31
C LYS A 121 -7.58 28.07 -31.12
N LEU A 122 -6.45 27.56 -30.61
CA LEU A 122 -5.19 27.53 -31.36
C LEU A 122 -5.33 26.74 -32.67
N LYS A 123 -5.88 25.53 -32.62
CA LYS A 123 -6.17 24.72 -33.83
C LYS A 123 -7.10 25.43 -34.82
N GLN A 124 -8.11 26.14 -34.33
CA GLN A 124 -9.01 26.93 -35.19
C GLN A 124 -8.29 28.11 -35.85
N LEU A 125 -7.38 28.78 -35.14
CA LEU A 125 -6.59 29.88 -35.69
C LEU A 125 -5.55 29.37 -36.70
N GLU A 126 -4.86 28.27 -36.40
CA GLU A 126 -3.95 27.59 -37.32
C GLU A 126 -4.66 27.14 -38.59
N SER A 127 -5.85 26.53 -38.46
CA SER A 127 -6.66 26.14 -39.62
C SER A 127 -7.17 27.34 -40.42
N LYS A 128 -7.60 28.44 -39.78
CA LYS A 128 -8.00 29.68 -40.48
C LYS A 128 -6.83 30.36 -41.20
N ASN A 129 -5.65 30.40 -40.59
CA ASN A 129 -4.44 30.93 -41.23
C ASN A 129 -4.04 30.09 -42.44
N THR A 130 -4.01 28.76 -42.31
CA THR A 130 -3.72 27.86 -43.44
C THR A 130 -4.79 27.93 -44.54
N SER A 131 -6.07 28.14 -44.18
CA SER A 131 -7.16 28.33 -45.14
C SER A 131 -7.05 29.66 -45.90
N SER A 132 -6.67 30.75 -45.23
CA SER A 132 -6.45 32.06 -45.87
C SER A 132 -5.23 32.04 -46.79
N ILE A 133 -4.17 31.31 -46.41
CA ILE A 133 -2.97 31.13 -47.25
C ILE A 133 -3.28 30.33 -48.53
N LYS A 134 -4.25 29.40 -48.51
CA LYS A 134 -4.67 28.64 -49.69
C LYS A 134 -5.50 29.42 -50.73
N GLN A 135 -6.03 30.60 -50.39
CA GLN A 135 -6.76 31.43 -51.36
C GLN A 135 -5.85 32.34 -52.20
N THR A 136 -4.55 32.34 -51.93
CA THR A 136 -3.55 33.07 -52.74
C THR A 136 -2.39 32.12 -53.03
N ILE A 137 -2.48 31.31 -54.09
CA ILE A 137 -1.38 30.75 -54.93
C ILE A 137 -2.02 29.66 -55.81
N PRO A 138 -1.96 29.74 -57.15
CA PRO A 138 -2.36 28.64 -58.02
C PRO A 138 -1.24 27.58 -58.07
N GLU A 139 -1.69 26.33 -57.92
CA GLU A 139 -1.24 25.13 -58.63
C GLU A 139 0.22 25.04 -59.12
N SER A 140 1.03 24.25 -58.41
CA SER A 140 2.04 23.41 -59.05
C SER A 140 2.20 22.10 -58.28
N VAL A 141 1.77 21.02 -58.92
CA VAL A 141 1.98 19.62 -58.54
C VAL A 141 3.46 19.31 -58.39
N SER A 142 3.83 18.67 -57.28
CA SER A 142 4.87 17.64 -57.26
C SER A 142 4.60 16.71 -56.08
N GLU A 143 4.18 15.50 -56.41
CA GLU A 143 4.16 14.35 -55.50
C GLU A 143 5.60 13.98 -55.17
N GLU A 144 5.96 14.00 -53.89
CA GLU A 144 7.03 13.13 -53.36
C GLU A 144 6.61 12.60 -51.99
N ALA A 145 6.65 11.27 -51.89
CA ALA A 145 6.37 10.46 -50.70
C ALA A 145 7.53 10.56 -49.68
N PRO A 146 7.35 10.08 -48.43
CA PRO A 146 7.88 10.71 -47.22
C PRO A 146 9.33 10.33 -46.92
N GLN A 147 10.20 11.33 -46.76
CA GLN A 147 11.50 11.16 -46.11
C GLN A 147 11.34 11.50 -44.63
N GLY A 148 11.67 10.52 -43.77
CA GLY A 148 11.48 10.61 -42.33
C GLY A 148 12.23 11.79 -41.71
N ASP A 149 11.50 12.58 -40.93
CA ASP A 149 12.04 13.74 -40.22
C ASP A 149 13.04 13.28 -39.16
N LYS A 150 14.31 13.56 -39.46
CA LYS A 150 15.42 13.58 -38.52
C LYS A 150 15.14 14.68 -37.51
N ILE A 151 14.95 14.30 -36.26
CA ILE A 151 14.84 15.22 -35.12
C ILE A 151 16.10 16.11 -35.09
N PRO A 152 15.98 17.44 -35.02
CA PRO A 152 17.14 18.32 -34.91
C PRO A 152 17.82 18.09 -33.55
N ASP A 153 19.12 17.79 -33.60
CA ASP A 153 20.02 17.53 -32.47
C ASP A 153 20.35 18.81 -31.68
N SER A 154 19.31 19.47 -31.15
CA SER A 154 19.44 20.67 -30.32
C SER A 154 18.68 20.52 -29.01
N TYR A 155 18.88 19.39 -28.33
CA TYR A 155 18.63 19.25 -26.89
C TYR A 155 19.55 18.15 -26.33
N GLN A 156 20.84 18.47 -26.21
CA GLN A 156 21.68 17.77 -25.25
C GLN A 156 21.77 18.63 -23.99
N PRO A 157 21.23 18.20 -22.84
CA PRO A 157 21.57 18.84 -21.58
C PRO A 157 23.06 18.60 -21.34
N SER A 158 23.84 19.68 -21.38
CA SER A 158 25.24 19.70 -21.00
C SER A 158 25.35 19.34 -19.52
N ASN A 159 25.48 18.04 -19.22
CA ASN A 159 26.17 17.44 -18.07
C ASN A 159 25.97 15.91 -18.01
N ALA A 160 26.23 15.21 -19.10
CA ALA A 160 26.38 13.75 -19.08
C ALA A 160 27.75 13.37 -19.63
N ARG A 161 28.77 13.38 -18.75
CA ARG A 161 30.07 12.78 -19.03
C ARG A 161 29.88 11.26 -19.06
N PHE A 162 29.52 10.71 -20.22
CA PHE A 162 29.54 9.28 -20.47
C PHE A 162 31.01 8.85 -20.61
N GLN A 163 31.57 8.24 -19.58
CA GLN A 163 32.78 7.45 -19.69
C GLN A 163 32.39 5.99 -19.66
N GLU A 164 32.48 5.34 -20.82
CA GLU A 164 32.56 3.89 -20.91
C GLU A 164 33.82 3.43 -20.18
N ALA A 165 33.66 2.76 -19.03
CA ALA A 165 34.55 1.69 -18.57
C ALA A 165 33.96 1.08 -17.29
N GLY A 166 33.87 -0.24 -17.29
CA GLY A 166 33.10 -1.04 -16.34
C GLY A 166 33.39 -0.74 -14.86
N LYS A 167 32.29 -0.67 -14.09
CA LYS A 167 32.13 -1.14 -12.71
C LYS A 167 30.67 -0.93 -12.31
N LYS A 168 29.93 -2.01 -12.07
CA LYS A 168 28.55 -1.96 -11.57
C LYS A 168 28.58 -1.34 -10.16
N LYS A 169 28.12 -0.10 -10.04
CA LYS A 169 27.98 0.56 -8.73
C LYS A 169 26.68 0.08 -8.09
N HIS A 170 26.79 -0.68 -7.01
CA HIS A 170 25.67 -1.16 -6.21
C HIS A 170 25.22 -0.04 -5.26
N TRP A 171 24.06 0.56 -5.53
CA TRP A 171 23.55 1.73 -4.80
C TRP A 171 22.57 1.41 -3.65
N TRP A 172 22.40 0.14 -3.28
CA TRP A 172 21.65 -0.24 -2.08
C TRP A 172 22.39 -1.34 -1.30
N GLN A 173 22.91 -1.00 -0.12
CA GLN A 173 23.25 -1.95 0.94
C GLN A 173 22.83 -1.31 2.26
N PHE A 174 21.61 -1.60 2.71
CA PHE A 174 21.18 -1.34 4.08
C PHE A 174 21.35 -2.62 4.90
N GLY A 175 21.98 -2.48 6.07
CA GLY A 175 21.76 -3.35 7.23
C GLY A 175 22.68 -4.57 7.37
N ARG A 176 23.71 -4.44 8.20
CA ARG A 176 24.16 -5.51 9.11
C ARG A 176 23.89 -5.07 10.54
#